data_AF-A0A7S2RM63-F1
#
_entry.id   AF-A0A7S2RM63-F1
#
_cell.length_a   1.000
_cell.length_b   1.000
_cell.length_c   1.000
_cell.angle_alpha   90.00
_cell.angle_beta   90.00
_cell.angle_gamma   90.00
#
_symmetry.space_group_name_H-M   'P 1'
#
loop_
_entity.id
_entity.type
_entity.pdbx_description
1 polymer ?
#
loop_
_entity_poly.entity_id
_entity_poly.type
_entity_poly.pdbx_seq_one_letter_code
_entity_poly.pdbx_strand_id
1 'polypeptide(L)'
;VPIPPYLDRDADISDDISYNNVYASGKGSVAAPTAGLHFTDDLLTKILADDKNIISFLSLHVGAGTFKPVVTEDAREHSMHSESYAVSVAELRKIIHSLENK
;
A
#
# COMPACT_ATOMS: atom_id res chain seq x y z
N VAL A 1 -1.50 -14.48 -6.07
CA VAL A 1 -1.99 -13.08 -6.21
C VAL A 1 -2.19 -12.76 -7.69
N PRO A 2 -3.15 -11.92 -8.13
CA PRO A 2 -3.16 -11.47 -9.52
C PRO A 2 -1.90 -10.62 -9.75
N ILE A 3 -1.12 -10.96 -10.77
CA ILE A 3 0.06 -10.17 -11.13
C ILE A 3 -0.26 -9.21 -12.28
N PRO A 4 0.44 -8.07 -12.38
CA PRO A 4 0.21 -7.09 -13.42
C PRO A 4 0.36 -7.71 -14.81
N PRO A 5 -0.50 -7.32 -15.77
CA PRO A 5 -0.53 -7.92 -17.11
C PRO A 5 0.76 -7.72 -17.90
N TYR A 6 1.60 -6.74 -17.53
CA TYR A 6 2.87 -6.47 -18.18
C TYR A 6 4.00 -7.46 -17.84
N LEU A 7 3.81 -8.34 -16.85
CA LEU A 7 4.81 -9.38 -16.52
C LEU A 7 4.78 -10.56 -17.49
N ASP A 8 3.73 -10.67 -18.33
CA ASP A 8 3.59 -11.64 -19.42
C ASP A 8 3.95 -13.09 -19.02
N ARG A 9 3.52 -13.49 -17.82
CA ARG A 9 3.65 -14.84 -17.28
C ARG A 9 2.50 -15.15 -16.32
N ASP A 10 2.35 -16.42 -15.98
CA ASP A 10 1.45 -16.83 -14.90
C ASP A 10 2.01 -16.47 -13.52
N ALA A 11 1.11 -16.24 -12.57
CA ALA A 11 1.47 -16.04 -11.18
C ALA A 11 1.99 -17.34 -10.56
N ASP A 12 3.04 -17.25 -9.77
CA ASP A 12 3.60 -18.36 -9.00
C ASP A 12 3.53 -18.11 -7.48
N ILE A 13 3.97 -19.09 -6.69
CA ILE A 13 3.91 -19.03 -5.23
C ILE A 13 4.82 -17.93 -4.67
N SER A 14 5.93 -17.61 -5.35
CA SER A 14 6.87 -16.57 -4.93
C SER A 14 6.32 -15.16 -5.10
N ASP A 15 5.33 -14.97 -5.96
CA ASP A 15 4.64 -13.70 -6.13
C ASP A 15 3.84 -13.30 -4.89
N ASP A 16 3.25 -14.26 -4.17
CA ASP A 16 2.54 -13.97 -2.92
C ASP A 16 3.48 -13.37 -1.85
N ILE A 17 4.77 -13.68 -1.92
CA ILE A 17 5.80 -13.15 -1.03
C ILE A 17 6.30 -11.80 -1.57
N SER A 18 6.65 -11.73 -2.85
CA SER A 18 7.29 -10.57 -3.47
C SER A 18 6.35 -9.39 -3.70
N TYR A 19 5.03 -9.61 -3.77
CA TYR A 19 4.02 -8.56 -3.93
C TYR A 19 3.61 -7.87 -2.63
N ASN A 20 4.09 -8.36 -1.48
CA ASN A 20 3.84 -7.73 -0.19
C ASN A 20 5.11 -7.01 0.31
N ASN A 21 4.93 -5.91 1.02
CA ASN A 21 6.01 -5.22 1.70
C ASN A 21 6.16 -5.76 3.14
N VAL A 22 7.28 -5.40 3.78
CA VAL A 22 7.64 -5.89 5.14
C VAL A 22 6.67 -5.48 6.25
N TYR A 23 5.71 -4.57 5.96
CA TYR A 23 4.73 -4.07 6.91
C TYR A 23 3.27 -4.34 6.50
N ALA A 24 3.04 -5.28 5.58
CA ALA A 24 1.70 -5.66 5.15
C ALA A 24 0.97 -6.42 6.27
N SER A 25 -0.21 -5.93 6.70
CA SER A 25 -0.98 -6.53 7.80
C SER A 25 -2.02 -7.58 7.37
N GLY A 26 -2.08 -7.94 6.08
CA GLY A 26 -3.05 -8.93 5.57
C GLY A 26 -2.90 -9.24 4.08
N LYS A 27 -3.50 -10.36 3.65
CA LYS A 27 -3.62 -10.72 2.22
C LYS A 27 -4.76 -9.91 1.60
N GLY A 28 -4.54 -9.23 0.49
CA GLY A 28 -5.68 -8.62 -0.22
C GLY A 28 -5.43 -7.51 -1.21
N SER A 29 -4.21 -6.97 -1.33
CA SER A 29 -3.94 -6.00 -2.40
C SER A 29 -3.67 -6.73 -3.71
N VAL A 30 -4.40 -6.36 -4.76
CA VAL A 30 -4.16 -6.84 -6.12
C VAL A 30 -2.93 -6.13 -6.74
N ALA A 31 -2.49 -5.02 -6.14
CA ALA A 31 -1.30 -4.27 -6.56
C ALA A 31 -0.27 -4.14 -5.43
N ALA A 32 1.01 -4.32 -5.78
CA ALA A 32 2.10 -4.07 -4.84
C ALA A 32 2.26 -2.54 -4.61
N PRO A 33 2.36 -2.09 -3.35
CA PRO A 33 2.68 -0.70 -3.04
C PRO A 33 4.15 -0.41 -3.38
N THR A 34 4.40 0.16 -4.56
CA THR A 34 5.75 0.34 -5.13
C THR A 34 6.69 1.14 -4.24
N ALA A 35 6.21 2.22 -3.61
CA ALA A 35 6.99 3.00 -2.65
C ALA A 35 7.36 2.18 -1.39
N GLY A 36 6.49 1.24 -0.99
CA GLY A 36 6.71 0.38 0.15
C GLY A 36 7.81 -0.67 -0.05
N LEU A 37 8.13 -1.00 -1.31
CA LEU A 37 9.19 -1.96 -1.65
C LEU A 37 10.59 -1.46 -1.32
N HIS A 38 10.76 -0.17 -1.04
CA HIS A 38 12.03 0.40 -0.61
C HIS A 38 12.31 0.19 0.89
N PHE A 39 11.33 -0.28 1.67
CA PHE A 39 11.49 -0.52 3.09
C PHE A 39 11.90 -1.96 3.38
N THR A 40 12.91 -2.10 4.23
CA THR A 40 13.36 -3.37 4.79
C THR A 40 13.14 -3.38 6.30
N ASP A 41 13.10 -4.55 6.93
CA ASP A 41 13.02 -4.67 8.39
C ASP A 41 14.17 -3.93 9.09
N ASP A 42 15.38 -4.02 8.54
CA ASP A 42 16.55 -3.28 9.04
C ASP A 42 16.37 -1.76 8.98
N LEU A 43 15.79 -1.25 7.89
CA LEU A 43 15.53 0.17 7.74
C LEU A 43 14.46 0.65 8.72
N LEU A 44 13.36 -0.11 8.84
CA LEU A 44 12.30 0.19 9.79
C LEU A 44 12.81 0.18 11.23
N THR A 45 13.67 -0.79 11.57
CA THR A 45 14.33 -0.86 12.88
C THR A 45 15.18 0.37 13.15
N LYS A 46 15.95 0.84 12.16
CA LYS A 46 16.76 2.07 12.28
C LYS A 46 15.91 3.32 12.43
N ILE A 47 14.78 3.41 11.74
CA ILE A 47 13.84 4.54 11.87
C ILE A 47 13.24 4.55 13.29
N LEU A 48 12.80 3.39 13.78
CA LEU A 48 12.20 3.24 15.11
C LEU A 48 13.18 3.38 16.27
N ALA A 49 14.49 3.39 16.01
CA ALA A 49 15.52 3.61 17.04
C ALA A 49 15.61 5.07 17.52
N ASP A 50 15.02 6.02 16.79
CA ASP A 50 14.86 7.40 17.24
C ASP A 50 13.45 7.56 17.83
N ASP A 51 13.39 7.79 19.14
CA ASP A 51 12.13 7.95 19.90
C ASP A 51 11.28 9.14 19.43
N LYS A 52 11.83 10.05 18.62
CA LYS A 52 11.08 11.14 17.99
C LYS A 52 10.29 10.70 16.76
N ASN A 53 10.64 9.57 16.16
CA ASN A 53 9.97 9.07 14.97
C ASN A 53 8.66 8.38 15.34
N ILE A 54 7.59 8.76 14.65
CA ILE A 54 6.26 8.15 14.80
C ILE A 54 5.93 7.43 13.50
N ILE A 55 5.76 6.12 13.56
CA ILE A 55 5.24 5.31 12.45
C ILE A 55 3.77 5.01 12.72
N SER A 56 2.94 5.19 11.69
CA SER A 56 1.54 4.78 11.72
C SER A 56 1.13 4.02 10.47
N PHE A 57 0.24 3.05 10.64
CA PHE A 57 -0.18 2.15 9.57
C PHE A 57 -1.66 2.33 9.22
N LEU A 58 -1.96 2.16 7.93
CA LEU A 58 -3.31 2.04 7.41
C LEU A 58 -3.35 0.91 6.40
N SER A 59 -4.53 0.33 6.19
CA SER A 59 -4.78 -0.65 5.14
C SER A 59 -5.54 0.03 4.01
N LEU A 60 -5.10 -0.18 2.78
CA LEU A 60 -5.80 0.24 1.56
C LEU A 60 -6.06 -1.02 0.72
N HIS A 61 -7.32 -1.25 0.38
CA HIS A 61 -7.72 -2.34 -0.50
C HIS A 61 -7.85 -1.82 -1.93
N VAL A 62 -6.86 -2.20 -2.73
CA VAL A 62 -6.81 -1.87 -4.16
C VAL A 62 -7.37 -3.04 -4.95
N GLY A 63 -8.43 -2.76 -5.73
CA GLY A 63 -9.06 -3.74 -6.60
C GLY A 63 -8.38 -3.83 -7.97
N ALA A 64 -8.76 -4.84 -8.77
CA ALA A 64 -8.23 -5.05 -10.12
C ALA A 64 -8.47 -3.87 -11.09
N GLY A 65 -9.38 -2.95 -10.74
CA GLY A 65 -9.61 -1.70 -11.46
C GLY A 65 -8.35 -0.86 -11.67
N THR A 66 -7.36 -0.94 -10.76
CA THR A 66 -6.11 -0.18 -10.88
C THR A 66 -5.25 -0.56 -12.08
N PHE A 67 -5.45 -1.74 -12.67
CA PHE A 67 -4.71 -2.18 -13.86
C PHE A 67 -5.48 -1.92 -15.15
N LYS A 68 -6.71 -1.41 -15.08
CA LYS A 68 -7.48 -1.11 -16.29
C LYS A 68 -6.92 0.17 -16.93
N PRO A 69 -6.69 0.17 -18.25
CA PRO A 69 -6.30 1.38 -18.94
C PRO A 69 -7.45 2.40 -18.92
N VAL A 70 -7.09 3.68 -19.00
CA VAL A 70 -8.05 4.74 -19.31
C VAL A 70 -8.49 4.57 -20.75
N VAL A 71 -9.77 4.27 -20.96
CA VAL A 71 -10.36 3.97 -22.28
C VAL A 71 -11.20 5.12 -22.85
N THR A 72 -11.15 6.31 -22.24
CA THR A 72 -11.90 7.50 -22.68
C THR A 72 -10.96 8.56 -23.26
N GLU A 73 -11.42 9.31 -24.25
CA GLU A 73 -10.64 10.43 -24.83
C GLU A 73 -10.52 11.61 -23.85
N ASP A 74 -11.55 11.84 -23.05
CA ASP A 74 -11.55 12.80 -21.95
C ASP A 74 -11.40 12.09 -20.60
N ALA A 75 -10.39 12.46 -19.82
CA ALA A 75 -10.14 11.89 -18.49
C ALA A 75 -11.28 12.17 -17.49
N ARG A 76 -12.05 13.24 -17.70
CA ARG A 76 -13.21 13.59 -16.86
C ARG A 76 -14.37 12.61 -17.02
N GLU A 77 -14.42 11.92 -18.14
CA GLU A 77 -15.43 10.91 -18.46
C GLU A 77 -15.02 9.50 -18.02
N HIS A 78 -13.78 9.34 -17.55
CA HIS A 78 -13.29 8.06 -17.05
C HIS A 78 -13.86 7.75 -15.66
N SER A 79 -14.68 6.70 -15.57
CA SER A 79 -15.17 6.21 -14.28
C SER A 79 -14.06 5.48 -13.52
N MET A 80 -13.51 6.12 -12.49
CA MET A 80 -12.56 5.50 -11.56
C MET A 80 -13.27 4.54 -10.60
N HIS A 81 -12.65 3.39 -10.33
CA HIS A 81 -13.10 2.49 -9.28
C HIS A 81 -12.74 3.06 -7.90
N SER A 82 -13.67 2.98 -6.94
CA SER A 82 -13.40 3.38 -5.56
C SER A 82 -12.51 2.37 -4.85
N GLU A 83 -11.65 2.86 -3.97
CA GLU A 83 -10.85 2.05 -3.06
C GLU A 83 -11.39 2.17 -1.64
N SER A 84 -11.26 1.10 -0.85
CA SER A 84 -11.62 1.12 0.56
C SER A 84 -10.36 1.13 1.42
N TYR A 85 -10.37 1.94 2.47
CA TYR A 85 -9.27 2.00 3.43
C TYR A 85 -9.78 1.78 4.85
N ALA A 86 -8.88 1.33 5.71
CA ALA A 86 -9.13 1.17 7.13
C ALA A 86 -7.92 1.67 7.91
N VAL A 87 -8.18 2.41 8.98
CA VAL A 87 -7.17 2.88 9.92
C VAL A 87 -7.72 2.71 11.32
N SER A 88 -6.92 2.19 12.25
CA SER A 88 -7.38 2.01 13.61
C SER A 88 -7.45 3.37 14.34
N VAL A 89 -8.36 3.48 15.31
CA VAL A 89 -8.46 4.68 16.16
C VAL A 89 -7.13 4.96 16.88
N ALA A 90 -6.36 3.92 17.24
CA ALA A 90 -5.06 4.08 17.86
C ALA A 90 -4.04 4.73 16.92
N GLU A 91 -4.01 4.34 15.65
CA GLU A 91 -3.13 4.93 14.62
C GLU A 91 -3.51 6.40 14.36
N LEU A 92 -4.81 6.70 14.26
CA LEU A 92 -5.28 8.08 14.11
C LEU A 92 -4.86 8.99 15.28
N ARG A 93 -4.91 8.48 16.51
CA ARG A 93 -4.47 9.23 17.70
C ARG A 93 -2.98 9.55 17.65
N LYS A 94 -2.13 8.62 17.20
CA LYS A 94 -0.69 8.87 17.01
C LYS A 94 -0.46 10.01 16.02
N ILE A 95 -1.18 9.99 14.89
CA ILE A 95 -1.06 11.02 13.85
C ILE A 95 -1.47 12.39 14.42
N ILE A 96 -2.64 12.48 15.07
CA ILE A 96 -3.11 13.73 15.68
C ILE A 96 -2.09 14.27 16.69
N HIS A 97 -1.61 13.41 17.59
CA HIS A 97 -0.60 13.79 18.58
C HIS A 97 0.69 14.31 17.92
N SER A 98 1.14 13.72 16.81
CA SER A 98 2.34 14.18 16.10
C SER A 98 2.18 15.57 15.46
N LEU A 99 0.95 15.96 15.11
CA LEU A 99 0.67 17.29 14.55
C LEU A 99 0.66 18.38 15.62
N GLU A 100 0.21 18.04 16.83
CA GLU A 100 0.13 18.96 17.96
C GLU A 100 1.49 19.25 18.62
N ASN A 101 2.46 18.35 18.46
CA ASN A 101 3.80 18.43 19.08
C ASN A 101 4.92 18.78 18.08
N LYS A 102 4.57 19.37 16.93
CA LYS A 102 5.53 20.03 16.01
C LYS A 102 5.86 21.43 16.48
#